data_AF-A0A7R9UN91-F1
#
_entry.id   AF-A0A7R9UN91-F1
#
_cell.length_a   1.000
_cell.length_b   1.000
_cell.length_c   1.000
_cell.angle_alpha   90.00
_cell.angle_beta   90.00
_cell.angle_gamma   90.00
#
_symmetry.space_group_name_H-M   'P 1'
#
loop_
_entity.id
_entity.type
_entity.pdbx_description
1 polymer ?
#
loop_
_entity_poly.entity_id
_entity_poly.type
_entity_poly.pdbx_seq_one_letter_code
_entity_poly.pdbx_strand_id
1 'polypeptide(L)'
;VVLSRSCKVFVDVFCSVDQPYRVTLHSLSDGSKLGTLYQNADPRLSTLTLPAPRLITLRNRHGVALHGALYEPRASFARPRPLIVSCYGGPDIQIASNMWGLTGAMREQYFAQEGYVVLRLDGRGSARRGKAFELPLYRNMGEAEVEDQADGVRHLIAQGLVDASRVGVIGWSYGGYLALLCLARAPDVFHA
;
A
#
# COMPACT_ATOMS: atom_id res chain seq x y z
N VAL A 1 16.89 2.96 -11.18
CA VAL A 1 18.18 3.48 -11.70
C VAL A 1 18.46 2.85 -13.06
N VAL A 2 18.99 3.63 -14.02
CA VAL A 2 19.49 3.15 -15.31
C VAL A 2 20.94 3.58 -15.47
N LEU A 3 21.85 2.65 -15.74
CA LEU A 3 23.28 2.94 -15.91
C LEU A 3 23.60 3.29 -17.37
N SER A 4 24.54 4.20 -17.60
CA SER A 4 25.08 4.44 -18.94
C SER A 4 25.88 3.23 -19.43
N ARG A 5 25.96 3.02 -20.75
CA ARG A 5 26.81 1.95 -21.34
C ARG A 5 28.27 2.04 -20.91
N SER A 6 28.77 3.26 -20.72
CA SER A 6 30.14 3.54 -20.25
C SER A 6 30.33 3.32 -18.75
N CYS A 7 29.27 3.05 -17.99
CA CYS A 7 29.30 2.94 -16.52
C CYS A 7 29.95 4.15 -15.85
N LYS A 8 29.73 5.36 -16.37
CA LYS A 8 30.24 6.62 -15.78
C LYS A 8 29.17 7.45 -15.11
N VAL A 9 27.93 7.31 -15.56
CA VAL A 9 26.78 8.06 -15.03
C VAL A 9 25.59 7.13 -14.89
N PHE A 10 24.65 7.53 -14.05
CA PHE A 10 23.37 6.84 -13.91
C PHE A 10 22.21 7.83 -13.84
N VAL A 11 21.08 7.40 -14.36
CA VAL A 11 19.80 8.09 -14.22
C VAL A 11 19.08 7.51 -13.01
N ASP A 12 18.79 8.36 -12.04
CA ASP A 12 17.94 8.04 -10.91
C ASP A 12 16.50 8.48 -11.19
N VAL A 13 15.55 7.59 -10.87
CA VAL A 13 14.11 7.86 -10.96
C VAL A 13 13.57 7.64 -9.57
N PHE A 14 13.27 8.73 -8.88
CA PHE A 14 12.92 8.72 -7.47
C PHE A 14 11.55 9.36 -7.25
N CYS A 15 10.78 8.77 -6.34
CA CYS A 15 9.53 9.33 -5.82
C CYS A 15 9.35 8.90 -4.37
N SER A 16 8.39 9.49 -3.67
CA SER A 16 7.98 9.07 -2.34
C SER A 16 6.47 9.32 -2.17
N VAL A 17 5.89 8.96 -1.04
CA VAL A 17 4.50 9.36 -0.75
C VAL A 17 4.32 10.89 -0.72
N ASP A 18 5.37 11.63 -0.41
CA ASP A 18 5.32 13.10 -0.28
C ASP A 18 5.71 13.83 -1.57
N GLN A 19 6.33 13.14 -2.55
CA GLN A 19 6.75 13.79 -3.79
C GLN A 19 6.51 12.92 -5.04
N PRO A 20 5.97 13.52 -6.13
CA PRO A 20 5.93 12.89 -7.44
C PRO A 20 7.31 12.51 -7.97
N TYR A 21 7.31 11.76 -9.06
CA TYR A 21 8.54 11.35 -9.75
C TYR A 21 9.43 12.54 -10.11
N ARG A 22 10.72 12.38 -9.81
CA ARG A 22 11.83 13.20 -10.27
C ARG A 22 12.83 12.29 -10.98
N VAL A 23 13.43 12.81 -12.05
CA VAL A 23 14.50 12.12 -12.77
C VAL A 23 15.75 12.98 -12.72
N THR A 24 16.83 12.44 -12.18
CA THR A 24 18.12 13.13 -12.03
C THR A 24 19.25 12.33 -12.66
N LEU A 25 20.26 13.04 -13.17
CA LEU A 25 21.48 12.43 -13.69
C LEU A 25 22.57 12.56 -12.62
N HIS A 26 23.28 11.48 -12.36
CA HIS A 26 24.32 11.41 -11.34
C HIS A 26 25.61 10.82 -11.90
N SER A 27 26.75 11.25 -11.36
CA SER A 27 28.05 10.62 -11.56
C SER A 27 28.11 9.29 -10.81
N LEU A 28 28.64 8.25 -11.44
CA LEU A 28 28.84 6.96 -10.77
C LEU A 28 30.08 6.94 -9.86
N SER A 29 31.05 7.83 -10.09
CA SER A 29 32.31 7.84 -9.32
C SER A 29 32.14 8.32 -7.88
N ASP A 30 31.24 9.29 -7.66
CA ASP A 30 31.05 9.97 -6.37
C ASP A 30 29.57 10.17 -5.99
N GLY A 31 28.62 9.75 -6.84
CA GLY A 31 27.18 9.92 -6.62
C GLY A 31 26.67 11.36 -6.81
N SER A 32 27.53 12.30 -7.19
CA SER A 32 27.18 13.71 -7.33
C SER A 32 26.09 13.90 -8.38
N LYS A 33 25.15 14.80 -8.10
CA LYS A 33 24.09 15.15 -9.05
C LYS A 33 24.68 16.06 -10.14
N LEU A 34 24.63 15.59 -11.38
CA LEU A 34 25.06 16.32 -12.57
C LEU A 34 23.95 17.18 -13.18
N GLY A 35 22.68 16.79 -12.98
CA GLY A 35 21.55 17.56 -13.52
C GLY A 35 20.18 17.00 -13.13
N THR A 36 19.13 17.77 -13.42
CA THR A 36 17.73 17.32 -13.35
C THR A 36 17.24 17.11 -14.78
N LEU A 37 16.78 15.90 -15.09
CA LEU A 37 16.21 15.56 -16.39
C LEU A 37 14.69 15.77 -16.41
N TYR A 38 14.03 15.52 -15.28
CA TYR A 38 12.59 15.76 -15.12
C TYR A 38 12.26 16.12 -13.68
N GLN A 39 11.41 17.13 -13.52
CA GLN A 39 10.79 17.53 -12.27
C GLN A 39 9.32 17.80 -12.57
N ASN A 40 8.41 17.14 -11.86
CA ASN A 40 7.00 17.45 -11.99
C ASN A 40 6.73 18.89 -11.52
N ALA A 41 6.18 19.71 -12.40
CA ALA A 41 5.79 21.10 -12.17
C ALA A 41 4.32 21.35 -12.56
N ASP A 42 3.51 20.30 -12.67
CA ASP A 42 2.12 20.40 -13.05
C ASP A 42 1.33 21.11 -11.94
N PRO A 43 0.77 22.31 -12.21
CA PRO A 43 0.05 23.08 -11.19
C PRO A 43 -1.22 22.38 -10.71
N ARG A 44 -1.74 21.38 -11.44
CA ARG A 44 -2.94 20.62 -11.02
C ARG A 44 -2.69 19.76 -9.79
N LEU A 45 -1.43 19.41 -9.48
CA LEU A 45 -1.13 18.62 -8.28
C LEU A 45 -1.40 19.40 -6.99
N SER A 46 -1.13 20.70 -6.98
CA SER A 46 -1.45 21.54 -5.81
C SER A 46 -2.96 21.76 -5.66
N THR A 47 -3.73 21.74 -6.76
CA THR A 47 -5.19 21.89 -6.69
C THR A 47 -5.90 20.65 -6.17
N LEU A 48 -5.40 19.45 -6.48
CA LEU A 48 -6.02 18.18 -6.06
C LEU A 48 -5.92 17.90 -4.55
N THR A 49 -4.96 18.53 -3.84
CA THR A 49 -4.76 18.35 -2.39
C THR A 49 -4.83 16.88 -1.97
N LEU A 50 -3.97 16.04 -2.53
CA LEU A 50 -3.93 14.60 -2.25
C LEU A 50 -3.13 14.35 -0.96
N PRO A 51 -3.77 13.97 0.16
CA PRO A 51 -3.03 13.65 1.38
C PRO A 51 -2.21 12.39 1.17
N ALA A 52 -0.94 12.41 1.57
CA ALA A 52 -0.11 11.21 1.59
C ALA A 52 -0.70 10.19 2.58
N PRO A 53 -0.82 8.91 2.21
CA PRO A 53 -1.27 7.88 3.14
C PRO A 53 -0.19 7.65 4.20
N ARG A 54 -0.63 7.30 5.41
CA ARG A 54 0.29 6.94 6.48
C ARG A 54 0.82 5.53 6.25
N LEU A 55 2.12 5.40 6.06
CA LEU A 55 2.77 4.09 6.07
C LEU A 55 2.74 3.52 7.49
N ILE A 56 2.27 2.29 7.62
CA ILE A 56 2.11 1.62 8.90
C ILE A 56 2.84 0.28 8.92
N THR A 57 3.18 -0.16 10.14
CA THR A 57 3.60 -1.54 10.40
C THR A 57 2.77 -2.08 11.53
N LEU A 58 2.22 -3.27 11.36
CA LEU A 58 1.48 -4.00 12.39
C LEU A 58 2.03 -5.42 12.51
N ARG A 59 1.74 -6.10 13.61
CA ARG A 59 2.07 -7.52 13.79
C ARG A 59 0.81 -8.35 13.67
N ASN A 60 0.85 -9.41 12.88
CA ASN A 60 -0.24 -10.39 12.83
C ASN A 60 -0.22 -11.29 14.08
N ARG A 61 -1.20 -12.22 14.18
CA ARG A 61 -1.31 -13.18 15.28
C ARG A 61 -0.08 -14.09 15.46
N HIS A 62 0.72 -14.24 14.43
CA HIS A 62 1.96 -15.04 14.41
C HIS A 62 3.21 -14.20 14.73
N GLY A 63 3.04 -12.93 15.11
CA GLY A 63 4.13 -12.01 15.42
C GLY A 63 4.88 -11.46 14.21
N VAL A 64 4.44 -11.77 12.99
CA VAL A 64 5.07 -11.32 11.74
C VAL A 64 4.73 -9.85 11.48
N ALA A 65 5.75 -9.04 11.21
CA ALA A 65 5.57 -7.64 10.84
C ALA A 65 5.04 -7.51 9.40
N LEU A 66 3.88 -6.89 9.27
CA LEU A 66 3.19 -6.58 8.02
C LEU A 66 3.23 -5.07 7.77
N HIS A 67 3.52 -4.69 6.53
CA HIS A 67 3.59 -3.28 6.13
C HIS A 67 2.33 -2.88 5.38
N GLY A 68 1.84 -1.68 5.63
CA GLY A 68 0.63 -1.18 4.99
C GLY A 68 0.67 0.32 4.72
N ALA A 69 -0.35 0.77 4.00
CA ALA A 69 -0.65 2.18 3.79
C ALA A 69 -2.10 2.43 4.23
N LEU A 70 -2.28 3.43 5.09
CA LEU A 70 -3.57 3.82 5.64
C LEU A 70 -3.98 5.19 5.09
N TYR A 71 -5.12 5.24 4.43
CA TYR A 71 -5.76 6.48 4.00
C TYR A 71 -6.84 6.79 5.02
N GLU A 72 -6.71 7.94 5.68
CA GLU A 72 -7.65 8.36 6.71
C GLU A 72 -8.53 9.49 6.16
N PRO A 73 -9.85 9.43 6.36
CA PRO A 73 -10.73 10.51 5.96
C PRO A 73 -10.52 11.73 6.86
N ARG A 74 -10.98 12.89 6.39
CA ARG A 74 -10.85 14.17 7.12
C ARG A 74 -11.37 14.05 8.56
N ALA A 75 -10.80 14.83 9.48
CA ALA A 75 -11.17 14.79 10.90
C ALA A 75 -12.65 15.10 11.17
N SER A 76 -13.33 15.80 10.26
CA SER A 76 -14.77 16.10 10.33
C SER A 76 -15.68 14.87 10.29
N PHE A 77 -15.20 13.73 9.78
CA PHE A 77 -15.98 12.48 9.81
C PHE A 77 -15.91 11.84 11.20
N ALA A 78 -17.09 11.57 11.77
CA ALA A 78 -17.24 10.89 13.06
C ALA A 78 -16.56 9.52 13.07
N ARG A 79 -16.03 9.13 14.24
CA ARG A 79 -15.49 7.79 14.50
C ARG A 79 -16.52 6.95 15.28
N PRO A 80 -16.49 5.62 15.16
CA PRO A 80 -15.64 4.81 14.27
C PRO A 80 -16.11 4.85 12.80
N ARG A 81 -15.16 4.72 11.87
CA ARG A 81 -15.38 4.93 10.43
C ARG A 81 -15.54 3.59 9.68
N PRO A 82 -16.30 3.53 8.58
CA PRO A 82 -16.31 2.34 7.75
C PRO A 82 -14.92 2.11 7.12
N LEU A 83 -14.56 0.86 6.89
CA LEU A 83 -13.27 0.45 6.34
C LEU A 83 -13.43 -0.20 4.96
N ILE A 84 -12.55 0.14 4.04
CA ILE A 84 -12.31 -0.61 2.80
C ILE A 84 -10.90 -1.20 2.84
N VAL A 85 -10.79 -2.51 2.75
CA VAL A 85 -9.51 -3.19 2.52
C VAL A 85 -9.27 -3.31 1.01
N SER A 86 -8.30 -2.56 0.48
CA SER A 86 -7.89 -2.60 -0.93
C SER A 86 -6.69 -3.55 -1.08
N CYS A 87 -6.99 -4.81 -1.37
CA CYS A 87 -6.03 -5.91 -1.33
C CYS A 87 -5.49 -6.30 -2.72
N TYR A 88 -4.26 -6.82 -2.71
CA TYR A 88 -3.72 -7.61 -3.82
C TYR A 88 -3.23 -8.97 -3.29
N GLY A 89 -2.27 -8.98 -2.36
CA GLY A 89 -1.87 -10.16 -1.58
C GLY A 89 -1.16 -11.29 -2.33
N GLY A 90 -1.11 -11.25 -3.66
CA GLY A 90 -0.43 -12.26 -4.47
C GLY A 90 1.10 -12.20 -4.39
N PRO A 91 1.78 -13.28 -4.80
CA PRO A 91 3.24 -13.34 -4.86
C PRO A 91 3.81 -12.33 -5.86
N ASP A 92 5.11 -12.06 -5.73
CA ASP A 92 5.88 -11.15 -6.61
C ASP A 92 5.45 -9.67 -6.62
N ILE A 93 4.41 -9.30 -5.87
CA ILE A 93 3.93 -7.93 -5.74
C ILE A 93 4.17 -7.39 -4.33
N GLN A 94 4.57 -6.12 -4.25
CA GLN A 94 4.62 -5.31 -3.04
C GLN A 94 3.81 -4.04 -3.30
N ILE A 95 2.91 -3.68 -2.37
CA ILE A 95 2.10 -2.46 -2.46
C ILE A 95 2.60 -1.39 -1.48
N ALA A 96 2.81 -1.75 -0.22
CA ALA A 96 3.20 -0.86 0.85
C ALA A 96 4.68 -0.45 0.71
N SER A 97 4.90 0.59 -0.08
CA SER A 97 6.22 1.13 -0.40
C SER A 97 6.19 2.65 -0.33
N ASN A 98 7.34 3.28 -0.05
CA ASN A 98 7.44 4.73 -0.07
C ASN A 98 7.47 5.26 -1.51
N MET A 99 6.34 5.23 -2.19
CA MET A 99 6.20 5.58 -3.60
C MET A 99 4.98 6.47 -3.82
N TRP A 100 5.12 7.43 -4.76
CA TRP A 100 4.05 8.35 -5.12
C TRP A 100 2.80 7.65 -5.64
N GLY A 101 2.93 6.43 -6.16
CA GLY A 101 1.80 5.62 -6.60
C GLY A 101 0.77 5.35 -5.49
N LEU A 102 1.16 5.41 -4.21
CA LEU A 102 0.21 5.37 -3.10
C LEU A 102 -0.56 6.69 -2.95
N THR A 103 0.11 7.84 -3.01
CA THR A 103 -0.55 9.15 -2.92
C THR A 103 -1.42 9.44 -4.15
N GLY A 104 -0.96 9.06 -5.33
CA GLY A 104 -1.70 9.14 -6.59
C GLY A 104 -2.74 8.03 -6.80
N ALA A 105 -3.03 7.21 -5.77
CA ALA A 105 -4.03 6.16 -5.85
C ALA A 105 -5.45 6.76 -5.76
N MET A 106 -5.94 7.28 -6.88
CA MET A 106 -7.14 8.13 -6.92
C MET A 106 -8.41 7.46 -6.40
N ARG A 107 -8.52 6.12 -6.49
CA ARG A 107 -9.66 5.38 -5.94
C ARG A 107 -9.64 5.37 -4.41
N GLU A 108 -8.48 5.08 -3.82
CA GLU A 108 -8.28 5.11 -2.38
C GLU A 108 -8.44 6.54 -1.82
N GLN A 109 -7.96 7.56 -2.55
CA GLN A 109 -8.19 8.97 -2.24
C GLN A 109 -9.69 9.31 -2.24
N TYR A 110 -10.41 8.86 -3.26
CA TYR A 110 -11.85 9.09 -3.36
C TYR A 110 -12.61 8.46 -2.18
N PHE A 111 -12.34 7.20 -1.82
CA PHE A 111 -12.96 6.59 -0.65
C PHE A 111 -12.67 7.34 0.65
N ALA A 112 -11.43 7.82 0.84
CA ALA A 112 -11.08 8.63 1.99
C ALA A 112 -11.80 10.00 1.99
N GLN A 113 -12.06 10.59 0.82
CA GLN A 113 -12.88 11.80 0.70
C GLN A 113 -14.33 11.54 1.10
N GLU A 114 -14.87 10.37 0.80
CA GLU A 114 -16.22 9.92 1.14
C GLU A 114 -16.37 9.38 2.58
N GLY A 115 -15.33 9.49 3.42
CA GLY A 115 -15.42 9.15 4.84
C GLY A 115 -15.01 7.72 5.21
N TYR A 116 -14.47 6.95 4.27
CA TYR A 116 -13.95 5.61 4.54
C TYR A 116 -12.48 5.66 4.99
N VAL A 117 -12.11 4.83 5.96
CA VAL A 117 -10.71 4.45 6.12
C VAL A 117 -10.38 3.45 5.03
N VAL A 118 -9.21 3.57 4.40
CA VAL A 118 -8.75 2.58 3.41
C VAL A 118 -7.43 1.98 3.86
N LEU A 119 -7.38 0.65 3.91
CA LEU A 119 -6.19 -0.12 4.24
C LEU A 119 -5.68 -0.85 3.00
N ARG A 120 -4.41 -0.63 2.67
CA ARG A 120 -3.64 -1.51 1.78
C ARG A 120 -2.59 -2.22 2.63
N LEU A 121 -2.60 -3.54 2.67
CA LEU A 121 -1.72 -4.32 3.55
C LEU A 121 -0.98 -5.41 2.77
N ASP A 122 0.35 -5.39 2.87
CA ASP A 122 1.22 -6.45 2.38
C ASP A 122 1.36 -7.54 3.46
N GLY A 123 0.56 -8.59 3.29
CA GLY A 123 0.63 -9.82 4.08
C GLY A 123 1.78 -10.74 3.65
N ARG A 124 1.96 -11.85 4.39
CA ARG A 124 2.80 -13.00 3.98
C ARG A 124 2.45 -13.40 2.55
N GLY A 125 3.46 -13.77 1.76
CA GLY A 125 3.34 -14.00 0.32
C GLY A 125 3.84 -12.84 -0.53
N SER A 126 3.71 -11.60 -0.06
CA SER A 126 4.14 -10.42 -0.83
C SER A 126 5.67 -10.34 -1.01
N ALA A 127 6.09 -9.63 -2.05
CA ALA A 127 7.48 -9.55 -2.48
C ALA A 127 8.36 -8.67 -1.58
N ARG A 128 9.68 -8.69 -1.86
CA ARG A 128 10.71 -7.82 -1.25
C ARG A 128 10.85 -7.99 0.27
N ARG A 129 10.53 -9.19 0.78
CA ARG A 129 10.65 -9.57 2.20
C ARG A 129 11.45 -10.87 2.41
N GLY A 130 12.05 -11.40 1.34
CA GLY A 130 12.82 -12.64 1.35
C GLY A 130 11.95 -13.90 1.20
N LYS A 131 12.58 -15.01 0.81
CA LYS A 131 11.85 -16.23 0.42
C LYS A 131 10.99 -16.81 1.54
N ALA A 132 11.47 -16.76 2.78
CA ALA A 132 10.73 -17.25 3.95
C ALA A 132 9.40 -16.51 4.16
N PHE A 133 9.31 -15.24 3.74
CA PHE A 133 8.08 -14.45 3.84
C PHE A 133 7.09 -14.76 2.72
N GLU A 134 7.58 -15.18 1.55
CA GLU A 134 6.79 -15.54 0.36
C GLU A 134 6.28 -17.00 0.43
N LEU A 135 7.07 -17.89 1.04
CA LEU A 135 6.82 -19.35 1.10
C LEU A 135 5.45 -19.78 1.66
N PRO A 136 4.78 -19.06 2.60
CA PRO A 136 3.48 -19.47 3.12
C PRO A 136 2.40 -19.75 2.07
N LEU A 137 2.54 -19.22 0.86
CA LEU A 137 1.61 -19.43 -0.26
C LEU A 137 1.89 -20.70 -1.06
N TYR A 138 3.04 -21.36 -0.85
CA TYR A 138 3.41 -22.55 -1.62
C TYR A 138 2.43 -23.69 -1.38
N ARG A 139 1.67 -24.06 -2.42
CA ARG A 139 0.57 -25.05 -2.36
C ARG A 139 -0.52 -24.71 -1.32
N ASN A 140 -0.60 -23.44 -0.90
CA ASN A 140 -1.52 -22.99 0.15
C ASN A 140 -1.95 -21.52 -0.04
N MET A 141 -2.21 -21.14 -1.30
CA MET A 141 -2.73 -19.82 -1.63
C MET A 141 -4.11 -19.59 -0.99
N GLY A 142 -4.31 -18.39 -0.43
CA GLY A 142 -5.58 -17.96 0.14
C GLY A 142 -5.79 -18.24 1.64
N GLU A 143 -4.79 -18.77 2.33
CA GLU A 143 -4.87 -19.04 3.77
C GLU A 143 -4.18 -17.94 4.58
N ALA A 144 -2.84 -17.86 4.48
CA ALA A 144 -2.05 -16.88 5.20
C ALA A 144 -2.43 -15.45 4.82
N GLU A 145 -2.81 -15.23 3.55
CA GLU A 145 -3.23 -13.93 3.06
C GLU A 145 -4.52 -13.45 3.74
N VAL A 146 -5.52 -14.34 3.87
CA VAL A 146 -6.81 -13.99 4.51
C VAL A 146 -6.60 -13.72 6.00
N GLU A 147 -5.82 -14.55 6.69
CA GLU A 147 -5.46 -14.32 8.09
C GLU A 147 -4.83 -12.93 8.28
N ASP A 148 -3.88 -12.57 7.42
CA ASP A 148 -3.13 -11.33 7.53
C ASP A 148 -4.00 -10.10 7.25
N GLN A 149 -4.89 -10.16 6.26
CA GLN A 149 -5.86 -9.09 6.03
C GLN A 149 -6.83 -8.94 7.22
N ALA A 150 -7.35 -10.06 7.74
CA ALA A 150 -8.26 -10.05 8.88
C ALA A 150 -7.60 -9.52 10.16
N ASP A 151 -6.34 -9.86 10.40
CA ASP A 151 -5.55 -9.32 11.52
C ASP A 151 -5.29 -7.81 11.36
N GLY A 152 -5.07 -7.34 10.13
CA GLY A 152 -4.99 -5.92 9.82
C GLY A 152 -6.27 -5.17 10.19
N VAL A 153 -7.44 -5.71 9.83
CA VAL A 153 -8.74 -5.15 10.20
C VAL A 153 -8.91 -5.10 11.72
N ARG A 154 -8.68 -6.23 12.40
CA ARG A 154 -8.81 -6.33 13.87
C ARG A 154 -7.88 -5.35 14.60
N HIS A 155 -6.68 -5.12 14.07
CA HIS A 155 -5.76 -4.12 14.62
C HIS A 155 -6.34 -2.70 14.57
N LEU A 156 -6.94 -2.30 13.45
CA LEU A 156 -7.57 -0.98 13.32
C LEU A 156 -8.83 -0.84 14.19
N ILE A 157 -9.60 -1.92 14.36
CA ILE A 157 -10.77 -1.95 15.26
C ILE A 157 -10.30 -1.72 16.71
N ALA A 158 -9.26 -2.44 17.15
CA ALA A 158 -8.71 -2.31 18.49
C ALA A 158 -8.18 -0.89 18.80
N GLN A 159 -7.74 -0.15 17.78
CA GLN A 159 -7.35 1.25 17.90
C GLN A 159 -8.54 2.23 17.93
N GLY A 160 -9.78 1.74 17.79
CA GLY A 160 -10.98 2.57 17.69
C GLY A 160 -11.07 3.40 16.41
N LEU A 161 -10.29 3.05 15.38
CA LEU A 161 -10.27 3.79 14.11
C LEU A 161 -11.46 3.41 13.22
N VAL A 162 -11.85 2.15 13.24
CA VAL A 162 -12.83 1.58 12.29
C VAL A 162 -13.95 0.84 12.99
N ASP A 163 -15.10 0.82 12.33
CA ASP A 163 -16.33 0.19 12.79
C ASP A 163 -16.32 -1.28 12.37
N ALA A 164 -16.33 -2.19 13.34
CA ALA A 164 -16.26 -3.64 13.10
C ALA A 164 -17.43 -4.19 12.26
N SER A 165 -18.57 -3.48 12.23
CA SER A 165 -19.76 -3.88 11.48
C SER A 165 -19.75 -3.40 10.02
N ARG A 166 -18.78 -2.56 9.62
CA ARG A 166 -18.72 -1.92 8.30
C ARG A 166 -17.34 -2.02 7.67
N VAL A 167 -16.99 -3.24 7.27
CA VAL A 167 -15.71 -3.58 6.64
C VAL A 167 -15.99 -4.20 5.29
N GLY A 168 -15.61 -3.50 4.22
CA GLY A 168 -15.61 -4.02 2.86
C GLY A 168 -14.22 -4.45 2.39
N VAL A 169 -14.15 -5.32 1.39
CA VAL A 169 -12.91 -5.73 0.74
C VAL A 169 -13.01 -5.64 -0.78
N ILE A 170 -12.00 -5.05 -1.41
CA ILE A 170 -11.90 -4.92 -2.86
C ILE A 170 -10.52 -5.37 -3.34
N GLY A 171 -10.47 -5.88 -4.57
CA GLY A 171 -9.21 -6.24 -5.21
C GLY A 171 -9.41 -6.59 -6.69
N TRP A 172 -8.31 -6.68 -7.43
CA TRP A 172 -8.30 -7.04 -8.85
C TRP A 172 -7.31 -8.17 -9.11
N SER A 173 -7.61 -9.05 -10.08
CA SER A 173 -6.81 -10.25 -10.38
C SER A 173 -6.66 -11.12 -9.12
N TYR A 174 -5.44 -11.39 -8.64
CA TYR A 174 -5.24 -12.10 -7.37
C TYR A 174 -5.93 -11.41 -6.18
N GLY A 175 -5.98 -10.07 -6.19
CA GLY A 175 -6.73 -9.33 -5.17
C GLY A 175 -8.24 -9.59 -5.23
N GLY A 176 -8.80 -9.86 -6.40
CA GLY A 176 -10.22 -10.23 -6.53
C GLY A 176 -10.48 -11.63 -5.98
N TYR A 177 -9.58 -12.58 -6.28
CA TYR A 177 -9.57 -13.89 -5.65
C TYR A 177 -9.47 -13.79 -4.12
N LEU A 178 -8.55 -12.98 -3.60
CA LEU A 178 -8.38 -12.78 -2.18
C LEU A 178 -9.60 -12.09 -1.53
N ALA A 179 -10.21 -11.10 -2.18
CA ALA A 179 -11.42 -10.45 -1.70
C ALA A 179 -12.57 -11.46 -1.53
N LEU A 180 -12.78 -12.35 -2.51
CA LEU A 180 -13.78 -13.41 -2.41
C LEU A 180 -13.45 -14.39 -1.27
N LEU A 181 -12.18 -14.74 -1.07
CA LEU A 181 -11.78 -15.59 0.04
C LEU A 181 -11.92 -14.93 1.41
N CYS A 182 -11.66 -13.62 1.52
CA CYS A 182 -11.91 -12.86 2.74
C CYS A 182 -13.39 -12.95 3.13
N LEU A 183 -14.31 -12.77 2.18
CA LEU A 183 -15.75 -12.93 2.41
C LEU A 183 -16.12 -14.38 2.77
N ALA A 184 -15.53 -15.38 2.09
CA ALA A 184 -15.88 -16.78 2.29
C ALA A 184 -15.30 -17.39 3.58
N ARG A 185 -14.09 -16.98 3.99
CA ARG A 185 -13.33 -17.60 5.08
C ARG A 185 -13.25 -16.75 6.34
N ALA A 186 -13.50 -15.45 6.26
CA ALA A 186 -13.56 -14.55 7.40
C ALA A 186 -14.85 -13.68 7.39
N PRO A 187 -16.05 -14.29 7.27
CA PRO A 187 -17.32 -13.54 7.23
C PRO A 187 -17.64 -12.83 8.55
N ASP A 188 -16.96 -13.16 9.65
CA ASP A 188 -17.02 -12.41 10.90
C ASP A 188 -16.32 -11.04 10.83
N VAL A 189 -15.43 -10.86 9.84
CA VAL A 189 -14.61 -9.66 9.66
C VAL A 189 -15.03 -8.84 8.45
N PHE A 190 -15.38 -9.48 7.33
CA PHE A 190 -15.68 -8.81 6.06
C PHE A 190 -17.16 -8.96 5.69
N HIS A 191 -17.80 -7.83 5.37
CA HIS A 191 -19.25 -7.73 5.20
C HIS A 191 -19.71 -7.32 3.80
N ALA A 192 -18.79 -6.88 2.94
CA ALA A 192 -19.06 -6.43 1.57
C ALA A 192 -17.84 -6.58 0.65
#